data_AF-A0A1Y6C670-F1
#
_entry.id   AF-A0A1Y6C670-F1
#
_cell.length_a   1.000
_cell.length_b   1.000
_cell.length_c   1.000
_cell.angle_alpha   90.00
_cell.angle_beta   90.00
_cell.angle_gamma   90.00
#
_symmetry.space_group_name_H-M   'P 1'
#
loop_
_entity.id
_entity.type
_entity.pdbx_description
1 polymer ?
#
loop_
_entity_poly.entity_id
_entity_poly.type
_entity_poly.pdbx_seq_one_letter_code
_entity_poly.pdbx_strand_id
1 'polypeptide(L)'
;MELLAQEAVLSDNPLDLLEELVSANDWIHDRSSDSELVAQVSGQWCDYHICSVWQSDLGAMYISCQLDVRVPAAKRAAVHELLALANERLWLGHFDLASEEGALVFRHTIPLRGARGIAVEQLEDTVDTALLECDRVYPALQMVIWGNQPVGEAIAAAMMDTVGEA
;
A
#
# COMPACT_ATOMS: atom_id res chain seq x y z
N MET A 1 32.30 -33.42 -1.21
CA MET A 1 32.04 -32.86 0.13
C MET A 1 31.24 -31.60 -0.13
N GLU A 2 29.94 -31.81 -0.36
CA GLU A 2 28.95 -30.74 -0.53
C GLU A 2 28.85 -30.01 0.80
N LEU A 3 29.31 -28.76 0.81
CA LEU A 3 28.91 -27.82 1.84
C LEU A 3 27.44 -27.52 1.53
N LEU A 4 26.55 -28.11 2.32
CA LEU A 4 25.13 -27.81 2.30
C LEU A 4 24.99 -26.29 2.42
N ALA A 5 24.55 -25.66 1.34
CA ALA A 5 23.89 -24.37 1.44
C ALA A 5 22.81 -24.58 2.50
N GLN A 6 22.92 -23.84 3.59
CA GLN A 6 21.90 -23.77 4.61
C GLN A 6 20.69 -23.21 3.87
N GLU A 7 19.82 -24.08 3.37
CA GLU A 7 18.50 -23.69 2.87
C GLU A 7 17.84 -23.02 4.06
N ALA A 8 17.84 -21.68 4.06
CA ALA A 8 16.96 -20.92 4.92
C ALA A 8 15.58 -21.52 4.68
N VAL A 9 14.97 -22.05 5.74
CA VAL A 9 13.61 -22.54 5.68
C VAL A 9 12.77 -21.29 5.43
N LEU A 10 12.55 -20.96 4.15
CA LEU A 10 11.58 -19.95 3.77
C LEU A 10 10.26 -20.46 4.33
N SER A 11 9.70 -19.71 5.26
CA SER A 11 8.35 -19.99 5.70
C SER A 11 7.43 -19.96 4.49
N ASP A 12 6.54 -20.94 4.38
CA ASP A 12 5.49 -20.94 3.35
C ASP A 12 4.54 -19.73 3.52
N ASN A 13 4.58 -19.07 4.69
CA ASN A 13 3.78 -17.89 4.96
C ASN A 13 4.55 -16.61 4.59
N PRO A 14 4.11 -15.87 3.56
CA PRO A 14 4.77 -14.64 3.15
C PRO A 14 4.70 -13.52 4.20
N LEU A 15 3.80 -13.63 5.20
CA LEU A 15 3.72 -12.67 6.31
C LEU A 15 4.93 -12.72 7.23
N ASP A 16 5.66 -13.83 7.29
CA ASP A 16 6.86 -13.92 8.14
C ASP A 16 7.94 -12.97 7.63
N LEU A 17 8.10 -12.88 6.31
CA LEU A 17 9.05 -11.94 5.71
C LEU A 17 8.59 -10.48 5.87
N LEU A 18 7.28 -10.23 5.84
CA LEU A 18 6.74 -8.91 6.14
C LEU A 18 6.96 -8.52 7.59
N GLU A 19 6.77 -9.45 8.53
CA GLU A 19 7.02 -9.24 9.96
C GLU A 19 8.50 -8.90 10.23
N GLU A 20 9.42 -9.58 9.55
CA GLU A 20 10.85 -9.25 9.58
C GLU A 20 11.11 -7.84 9.02
N LEU A 21 10.52 -7.50 7.88
CA LEU A 21 10.68 -6.18 7.24
C LEU A 21 10.16 -5.05 8.14
N VAL A 22 8.95 -5.17 8.70
CA VAL A 22 8.39 -4.13 9.58
C VAL A 22 9.14 -4.02 10.89
N SER A 23 9.66 -5.14 11.42
CA SER A 23 10.51 -5.16 12.61
C SER A 23 11.86 -4.49 12.35
N ALA A 24 12.48 -4.74 11.19
CA ALA A 24 13.74 -4.14 10.79
C ALA A 24 13.66 -2.61 10.61
N ASN A 25 12.45 -2.10 10.30
CA ASN A 25 12.16 -0.67 10.19
C ASN A 25 11.67 -0.03 11.50
N ASP A 26 11.67 -0.77 12.62
CA ASP A 26 11.15 -0.33 13.92
C ASP A 26 9.68 0.16 13.87
N TRP A 27 8.87 -0.38 12.95
CA TRP A 27 7.46 -0.03 12.83
C TRP A 27 6.61 -0.78 13.86
N ILE A 28 5.61 -0.08 14.41
CA ILE A 28 4.62 -0.68 15.30
C ILE A 28 3.78 -1.63 14.46
N HIS A 29 3.74 -2.91 14.84
CA HIS A 29 2.96 -3.92 14.14
C HIS A 29 2.29 -4.89 15.12
N ASP A 30 1.22 -5.51 14.64
CA ASP A 30 0.49 -6.57 15.33
C ASP A 30 0.14 -7.66 14.33
N ARG A 31 0.44 -8.91 14.70
CA ARG A 31 0.07 -10.08 13.92
C ARG A 31 -1.08 -10.77 14.64
N SER A 32 -2.29 -10.40 14.25
CA SER A 32 -3.53 -10.87 14.86
C SER A 32 -3.76 -12.39 14.65
N SER A 33 -3.20 -12.93 13.56
CA SER A 33 -3.33 -14.33 13.16
C SER A 33 -2.25 -14.77 12.17
N ASP A 34 -2.23 -16.06 11.82
CA ASP A 34 -1.38 -16.57 10.74
C ASP A 34 -1.76 -16.01 9.36
N SER A 35 -2.91 -15.35 9.22
CA SER A 35 -3.43 -14.85 7.95
C SER A 35 -3.44 -13.34 7.83
N GLU A 36 -3.08 -12.59 8.89
CA GLU A 36 -3.18 -11.13 8.89
C GLU A 36 -2.06 -10.49 9.72
N LEU A 37 -1.45 -9.45 9.15
CA LEU A 37 -0.48 -8.59 9.83
C LEU A 37 -0.85 -7.14 9.54
N VAL A 38 -0.86 -6.32 10.59
CA VAL A 38 -1.05 -4.87 10.49
C VAL A 38 0.19 -4.15 11.00
N ALA A 39 0.54 -3.03 10.36
CA ALA A 39 1.63 -2.17 10.76
C ALA A 39 1.26 -0.69 10.60
N GLN A 40 1.80 0.17 11.46
CA GLN A 40 1.67 1.62 11.38
C GLN A 40 3.00 2.23 10.93
N VAL A 41 2.93 3.08 9.93
CA VAL A 41 4.09 3.76 9.33
C VAL A 41 3.82 5.26 9.32
N SER A 42 4.79 6.06 9.74
CA SER A 42 4.70 7.52 9.56
C SER A 42 5.18 7.90 8.16
N GLY A 43 4.28 8.43 7.35
CA GLY A 43 4.55 8.91 6.00
C GLY A 43 5.03 10.35 5.96
N GLN A 44 5.16 10.88 4.74
CA GLN A 44 5.51 12.30 4.54
C GLN A 44 4.37 13.22 4.99
N TRP A 45 3.12 12.83 4.74
CA TRP A 45 1.95 13.69 4.96
C TRP A 45 1.05 13.29 6.12
N CYS A 46 0.93 11.99 6.39
CA CYS A 46 0.14 11.45 7.49
C CYS A 46 0.68 10.08 7.91
N ASP A 47 0.10 9.53 8.98
CA ASP A 47 0.31 8.13 9.32
C ASP A 47 -0.45 7.23 8.33
N TYR A 48 0.17 6.10 8.02
CA TYR A 48 -0.33 5.05 7.16
C TYR A 48 -0.53 3.77 7.95
N HIS A 49 -1.59 3.05 7.63
CA HIS A 49 -1.85 1.73 8.20
C HIS A 49 -1.69 0.69 7.09
N ILE A 50 -0.61 -0.08 7.17
CA ILE A 50 -0.39 -1.23 6.32
C ILE A 50 -1.19 -2.39 6.90
N CYS A 51 -1.98 -3.06 6.07
CA CYS A 51 -2.60 -4.35 6.40
C CYS A 51 -2.28 -5.33 5.28
N SER A 52 -1.75 -6.48 5.67
CA SER A 52 -1.46 -7.58 4.75
C SER A 52 -2.26 -8.81 5.15
N VAL A 53 -2.84 -9.48 4.17
CA VAL A 53 -3.60 -10.71 4.37
C VAL A 53 -3.08 -11.81 3.46
N TRP A 54 -2.81 -12.96 4.06
CA TRP A 54 -2.42 -14.19 3.37
C TRP A 54 -3.61 -15.12 3.20
N GLN A 55 -3.93 -15.46 1.94
CA GLN A 55 -4.94 -16.44 1.56
C GLN A 55 -4.25 -17.70 1.03
N SER A 56 -3.95 -18.63 1.94
CA SER A 56 -3.22 -19.87 1.63
C SER A 56 -3.86 -20.72 0.54
N ASP A 57 -5.19 -20.87 0.55
CA ASP A 57 -5.93 -21.64 -0.46
C ASP A 57 -5.79 -21.06 -1.88
N LEU A 58 -5.75 -19.73 -1.97
CA LEU A 58 -5.54 -19.02 -3.23
C LEU A 58 -4.06 -18.89 -3.58
N GLY A 59 -3.17 -19.17 -2.63
CA GLY A 59 -1.75 -18.90 -2.72
C GLY A 59 -1.50 -17.45 -3.12
N ALA A 60 -2.20 -16.51 -2.49
CA ALA A 60 -2.11 -15.09 -2.79
C ALA A 60 -2.06 -14.27 -1.50
N MET A 61 -1.21 -13.25 -1.49
CA MET A 61 -1.13 -12.25 -0.44
C MET A 61 -1.59 -10.91 -1.02
N TYR A 62 -2.36 -10.13 -0.29
CA TYR A 62 -2.49 -8.71 -0.63
C TYR A 62 -1.86 -7.85 0.46
N ILE A 63 -1.31 -6.73 0.03
CA ILE A 63 -0.89 -5.62 0.89
C ILE A 63 -1.83 -4.46 0.60
N SER A 64 -2.27 -3.81 1.66
CA SER A 64 -3.04 -2.59 1.61
C SER A 64 -2.40 -1.51 2.46
N CYS A 65 -2.49 -0.27 2.02
CA CYS A 65 -2.00 0.90 2.73
C CYS A 65 -3.16 1.89 2.84
N GLN A 66 -3.69 2.04 4.04
CA GLN A 66 -4.78 2.97 4.33
C GLN A 66 -4.20 4.31 4.77
N LEU A 67 -4.71 5.39 4.16
CA LEU A 67 -4.41 6.75 4.57
C LEU A 67 -5.25 7.11 5.79
N ASP A 68 -4.69 7.82 6.78
CA ASP A 68 -5.46 8.37 7.90
C ASP A 68 -6.26 9.63 7.48
N VAL A 69 -7.12 9.45 6.47
CA VAL A 69 -8.01 10.46 5.92
C VAL A 69 -9.40 9.86 5.75
N ARG A 70 -10.42 10.61 6.18
CA ARG A 70 -11.83 10.26 6.00
C ARG A 70 -12.47 11.16 4.96
N VAL A 71 -12.88 10.57 3.84
CA VAL A 71 -13.53 11.30 2.75
C VAL A 71 -14.99 11.63 3.12
N PRO A 72 -15.37 12.91 3.22
CA PRO A 72 -16.74 13.30 3.49
C PRO A 72 -17.69 12.81 2.39
N ALA A 73 -18.92 12.42 2.76
CA ALA A 73 -19.91 11.90 1.81
C ALA A 73 -20.13 12.80 0.58
N ALA A 74 -20.19 14.13 0.79
CA ALA A 74 -20.36 15.12 -0.26
C ALA A 74 -19.18 15.20 -1.27
N LYS A 75 -18.02 14.63 -0.91
CA LYS A 75 -16.79 14.65 -1.72
C LYS A 75 -16.49 13.32 -2.39
N ARG A 76 -17.20 12.25 -2.04
CA ARG A 76 -16.93 10.89 -2.54
C ARG A 76 -16.97 10.79 -4.06
N ALA A 77 -17.93 11.46 -4.73
CA ALA A 77 -18.01 11.46 -6.18
C ALA A 77 -16.74 12.04 -6.85
N ALA A 78 -16.27 13.20 -6.38
CA ALA A 78 -15.05 13.82 -6.89
C ALA A 78 -13.80 13.01 -6.55
N VAL A 79 -13.75 12.38 -5.37
CA VAL A 79 -12.65 11.48 -5.01
C VAL A 79 -12.65 10.21 -5.85
N HIS A 80 -13.80 9.62 -6.16
CA HIS A 80 -13.86 8.47 -7.07
C HIS A 80 -13.31 8.82 -8.46
N GLU A 81 -13.63 10.00 -8.99
CA GLU A 81 -13.04 10.47 -10.25
C GLU A 81 -11.51 10.66 -10.13
N LEU A 82 -11.04 11.26 -9.03
CA LEU A 82 -9.61 11.41 -8.77
C LEU A 82 -8.89 10.06 -8.73
N LEU A 83 -9.45 9.09 -8.01
CA LEU A 83 -8.87 7.75 -7.88
C LEU A 83 -8.88 7.00 -9.20
N ALA A 84 -9.93 7.14 -10.02
CA ALA A 84 -9.96 6.54 -11.35
C ALA A 84 -8.80 7.07 -12.22
N LEU A 85 -8.58 8.39 -12.22
CA LEU A 85 -7.47 9.00 -12.96
C LEU A 85 -6.10 8.62 -12.37
N ALA A 86 -5.97 8.51 -11.05
CA ALA A 86 -4.74 8.02 -10.42
C ALA A 86 -4.46 6.57 -10.85
N ASN A 87 -5.47 5.70 -10.79
CA ASN A 87 -5.36 4.27 -11.14
C ASN A 87 -4.95 4.03 -12.59
N GLU A 88 -5.36 4.89 -13.53
CA GLU A 88 -4.90 4.82 -14.94
C GLU A 88 -3.37 4.90 -15.11
N ARG A 89 -2.67 5.41 -14.09
CA ARG A 89 -1.22 5.66 -14.12
C ARG A 89 -0.42 4.67 -13.29
N LEU A 90 -1.09 3.84 -12.49
CA LEU A 90 -0.46 2.85 -11.65
C LEU A 90 -0.03 1.64 -12.48
N TRP A 91 1.21 1.24 -12.30
CA TRP A 91 1.69 -0.05 -12.79
C TRP A 91 1.32 -1.19 -11.85
N LEU A 92 1.35 -0.93 -10.55
CA LEU A 92 1.09 -1.91 -9.50
C LEU A 92 -0.02 -1.40 -8.59
N GLY A 93 -0.99 -2.27 -8.34
CA GLY A 93 -2.06 -2.02 -7.38
C GLY A 93 -3.10 -1.03 -7.90
N HIS A 94 -3.92 -0.55 -6.98
CA HIS A 94 -5.01 0.39 -7.23
C HIS A 94 -5.44 1.05 -5.94
N PHE A 95 -6.06 2.23 -6.04
CA PHE A 95 -6.78 2.86 -4.97
C PHE A 95 -8.25 2.45 -4.95
N ASP A 96 -8.72 2.15 -3.75
CA ASP A 96 -10.10 1.91 -3.37
C ASP A 96 -10.59 3.00 -2.40
N LEU A 97 -11.89 3.28 -2.43
CA LEU A 97 -12.58 4.08 -1.42
C LEU A 97 -13.66 3.23 -0.76
N ALA A 98 -13.48 2.91 0.52
CA ALA A 98 -14.45 2.14 1.29
C ALA A 98 -15.77 2.92 1.43
N SER A 99 -16.85 2.31 0.94
CA SER A 99 -18.13 2.99 0.71
C SER A 99 -18.83 3.46 1.99
N GLU A 100 -18.65 2.75 3.10
CA GLU A 100 -19.33 3.10 4.36
C GLU A 100 -18.50 4.08 5.17
N GLU A 101 -17.20 3.80 5.33
CA GLU A 101 -16.31 4.48 6.26
C GLU A 101 -15.54 5.65 5.60
N GLY A 102 -15.62 5.80 4.27
CA GLY A 102 -14.86 6.81 3.52
C GLY A 102 -13.34 6.68 3.68
N ALA A 103 -12.87 5.48 3.99
CA ALA A 103 -11.44 5.17 4.12
C ALA A 103 -10.84 5.01 2.73
N LEU A 104 -9.72 5.67 2.48
CA LEU A 104 -8.98 5.56 1.23
C LEU A 104 -7.84 4.56 1.41
N VAL A 105 -7.73 3.61 0.50
CA VAL A 105 -6.81 2.48 0.61
C VAL A 105 -6.13 2.25 -0.72
N PHE A 106 -4.81 2.21 -0.75
CA PHE A 106 -4.08 1.55 -1.83
C PHE A 106 -4.06 0.04 -1.57
N ARG A 107 -4.25 -0.79 -2.61
CA ARG A 107 -4.20 -2.24 -2.51
C ARG A 107 -3.42 -2.85 -3.67
N HIS A 108 -2.54 -3.80 -3.35
CA HIS A 108 -1.84 -4.63 -4.32
C HIS A 108 -1.92 -6.11 -3.92
N THR A 109 -2.28 -6.99 -4.85
CA THR A 109 -2.35 -8.44 -4.63
C THR A 109 -1.27 -9.15 -5.41
N ILE A 110 -0.50 -9.99 -4.71
CA ILE A 110 0.60 -10.78 -5.21
C ILE A 110 0.19 -12.25 -5.26
N PRO A 111 0.02 -12.85 -6.45
CA PRO A 111 -0.12 -14.29 -6.58
C PRO A 111 1.23 -14.97 -6.36
N LEU A 112 1.27 -15.95 -5.47
CA LEU A 112 2.48 -16.72 -5.11
C LEU A 112 2.40 -18.19 -5.56
N ARG A 113 1.27 -18.64 -6.12
CA ARG A 113 1.16 -19.99 -6.70
C ARG A 113 2.22 -20.20 -7.79
N GLY A 114 3.05 -21.24 -7.62
CA GLY A 114 4.13 -21.56 -8.54
C GLY A 114 5.44 -20.83 -8.26
N ALA A 115 5.46 -19.88 -7.31
CA ALA A 115 6.67 -19.37 -6.69
C ALA A 115 7.05 -20.25 -5.49
N ARG A 116 8.27 -20.07 -4.97
CA ARG A 116 8.75 -20.72 -3.74
C ARG A 116 8.45 -19.90 -2.48
N GLY A 117 7.47 -18.99 -2.56
CA GLY A 117 7.26 -17.90 -1.62
C GLY A 117 7.45 -16.54 -2.29
N ILE A 118 7.34 -15.47 -1.51
CA ILE A 118 7.64 -14.11 -1.96
C ILE A 118 9.15 -13.83 -1.80
N ALA A 119 9.75 -13.16 -2.78
CA ALA A 119 11.12 -12.67 -2.65
C ALA A 119 11.17 -11.39 -1.79
N VAL A 120 12.29 -11.15 -1.10
CA VAL A 120 12.48 -9.95 -0.26
C VAL A 120 12.30 -8.69 -1.09
N GLU A 121 12.97 -8.63 -2.23
CA GLU A 121 12.96 -7.49 -3.13
C GLU A 121 11.54 -7.22 -3.64
N GLN A 122 10.77 -8.28 -3.93
CA GLN A 122 9.38 -8.13 -4.37
C GLN A 122 8.47 -7.58 -3.27
N LEU A 123 8.72 -7.97 -2.02
CA LEU A 123 7.98 -7.45 -0.87
C LEU A 123 8.32 -5.98 -0.60
N GLU A 124 9.61 -5.65 -0.58
CA GLU A 124 10.11 -4.27 -0.45
C GLU A 124 9.53 -3.38 -1.54
N ASP A 125 9.66 -3.77 -2.82
CA ASP A 125 9.10 -3.03 -3.96
C ASP A 125 7.59 -2.78 -3.79
N THR A 126 6.85 -3.76 -3.25
CA THR A 126 5.41 -3.63 -3.05
C THR A 126 5.08 -2.65 -1.93
N VAL A 127 5.78 -2.72 -0.80
CA VAL A 127 5.57 -1.82 0.35
C VAL A 127 5.97 -0.40 -0.04
N ASP A 128 7.12 -0.23 -0.67
CA ASP A 128 7.61 1.08 -1.13
C ASP A 128 6.65 1.70 -2.15
N THR A 129 6.17 0.92 -3.11
CA THR A 129 5.16 1.40 -4.07
C THR A 129 3.88 1.84 -3.36
N ALA A 130 3.40 1.07 -2.38
CA ALA A 130 2.18 1.41 -1.66
C ALA A 130 2.32 2.73 -0.88
N LEU A 131 3.45 2.94 -0.21
CA LEU A 131 3.74 4.17 0.53
C LEU A 131 3.92 5.36 -0.42
N LEU A 132 4.73 5.19 -1.47
CA LEU A 132 5.03 6.22 -2.45
C LEU A 132 3.76 6.73 -3.15
N GLU A 133 2.89 5.83 -3.61
CA GLU A 133 1.67 6.22 -4.30
C GLU A 133 0.68 6.89 -3.33
N CYS A 134 0.62 6.44 -2.07
CA CYS A 134 -0.17 7.11 -1.03
C CYS A 134 0.34 8.54 -0.76
N ASP A 135 1.66 8.74 -0.64
CA ASP A 135 2.26 10.06 -0.47
C ASP A 135 1.99 10.96 -1.69
N ARG A 136 2.06 10.39 -2.90
CA ARG A 136 1.83 11.12 -4.15
C ARG A 136 0.37 11.57 -4.31
N VAL A 137 -0.60 10.73 -3.98
CA VAL A 137 -2.03 11.06 -4.16
C VAL A 137 -2.55 12.00 -3.06
N TYR A 138 -1.90 12.02 -1.89
CA TYR A 138 -2.36 12.79 -0.73
C TYR A 138 -2.58 14.28 -1.01
N PRO A 139 -1.65 15.03 -1.64
CA PRO A 139 -1.87 16.45 -1.95
C PRO A 139 -3.08 16.69 -2.86
N ALA A 140 -3.29 15.86 -3.87
CA ALA A 140 -4.45 15.99 -4.77
C ALA A 140 -5.77 15.73 -4.02
N LEU A 141 -5.79 14.77 -3.09
CA LEU A 141 -6.94 14.55 -2.21
C LEU A 141 -7.21 15.79 -1.36
N GLN A 142 -6.15 16.42 -0.82
CA GLN A 142 -6.28 17.65 -0.03
C GLN A 142 -6.94 18.79 -0.83
N MET A 143 -6.48 18.98 -2.06
CA MET A 143 -7.00 19.97 -3.00
C MET A 143 -8.48 19.75 -3.35
N VAL A 144 -8.91 18.50 -3.58
CA VAL A 144 -10.29 18.18 -3.93
C VAL A 144 -11.22 18.28 -2.71
N ILE A 145 -10.83 17.69 -1.58
CA ILE A 145 -11.70 17.58 -0.40
C ILE A 145 -11.83 18.95 0.29
N TRP A 146 -10.72 19.65 0.55
CA TRP A 146 -10.72 20.90 1.32
C TRP A 146 -10.52 22.14 0.44
N GLY A 147 -9.76 22.03 -0.65
CA GLY A 147 -9.50 23.15 -1.58
C GLY A 147 -10.62 23.43 -2.58
N ASN A 148 -11.61 22.53 -2.74
CA ASN A 148 -12.64 22.59 -3.79
C ASN A 148 -12.07 22.72 -5.22
N GLN A 149 -10.84 22.27 -5.45
CA GLN A 149 -10.24 22.33 -6.77
C GLN A 149 -10.86 21.30 -7.72
N PRO A 150 -10.93 21.60 -9.03
CA PRO A 150 -11.31 20.61 -10.03
C PRO A 150 -10.38 19.40 -10.01
N VAL A 151 -10.93 18.20 -10.14
CA VAL A 151 -10.18 16.93 -10.08
C VAL A 151 -9.03 16.90 -11.10
N GLY A 152 -9.27 17.39 -12.32
CA GLY A 152 -8.25 17.46 -13.37
C GLY A 152 -7.06 18.36 -13.04
N GLU A 153 -7.27 19.44 -12.28
CA GLU A 153 -6.18 20.30 -11.82
C GLU A 153 -5.43 19.66 -10.64
N ALA A 154 -6.16 19.06 -9.71
CA ALA A 154 -5.58 18.38 -8.55
C ALA A 154 -4.69 17.20 -8.95
N ILE A 155 -5.14 16.36 -9.89
CA ILE A 155 -4.32 15.24 -10.39
C ILE A 155 -3.09 15.75 -11.15
N ALA A 156 -3.21 16.84 -11.91
CA ALA A 156 -2.07 17.44 -12.60
C ALA A 156 -1.02 17.95 -11.62
N ALA A 157 -1.45 18.52 -10.48
CA ALA A 157 -0.54 18.96 -9.42
C ALA A 157 0.19 17.79 -8.74
N ALA A 158 -0.50 16.66 -8.46
CA ALA A 158 0.15 15.43 -7.96
C ALA A 158 1.02 14.70 -9.01
N MET A 159 0.94 15.13 -10.27
CA MET A 159 1.75 14.60 -11.38
C MET A 159 2.92 15.48 -11.75
N MET A 160 3.01 16.72 -11.25
CA MET A 160 4.24 17.47 -11.37
C MET A 160 5.25 16.73 -10.49
N ASP A 161 6.22 16.06 -11.13
CA ASP A 161 7.30 15.39 -10.43
C ASP A 161 7.77 16.31 -9.30
N THR A 162 7.89 15.77 -8.10
CA THR A 162 8.70 16.37 -7.05
C THR A 162 10.13 16.43 -7.61
N VAL A 163 10.42 17.49 -8.37
CA VAL A 163 11.78 17.88 -8.72
C VAL A 163 12.48 18.01 -7.38
N GLY A 164 13.42 17.10 -7.14
CA GLY A 164 13.93 16.74 -5.82
C GLY A 164 14.16 17.91 -4.88
N GLU A 165 13.90 17.67 -3.60
CA GLU A 165 14.41 18.56 -2.56
C GLU A 165 15.95 18.60 -2.67
N ALA A 166 16.46 19.84 -2.72
CA ALA A 166 17.86 20.19 -2.83
C ALA A 166 18.55 20.25 -1.47
#